data_AF-A0A1Q7BQ40-F1
#
_entry.id   AF-A0A1Q7BQ40-F1
#
_cell.length_a   1.000
_cell.length_b   1.000
_cell.length_c   1.000
_cell.angle_alpha   90.00
_cell.angle_beta   90.00
_cell.angle_gamma   90.00
#
_symmetry.space_group_name_H-M   'P 1'
#
loop_
_entity.id
_entity.type
_entity.pdbx_description
1 polymer ?
#
loop_
_entity_poly.entity_id
_entity_poly.type
_entity_poly.pdbx_seq_one_letter_code
_entity_poly.pdbx_strand_id
1 'polypeptide(L)'
;MPIPDDADPDILISRLAGPLAPADRAAFRRAAEEALTRVPCMGEGAVYRAVAVLQRNYFVPPDDYRAHWDIADEISSRPSKLKAAPPIEHVRYRRQER
;
A
#
# COMPACT_ATOMS: atom_id res chain seq x y z
N MET A 1 12.65 24.01 -7.21
CA MET A 1 11.56 23.96 -6.22
C MET A 1 12.05 23.13 -5.04
N PRO A 2 12.05 23.64 -3.80
CA PRO A 2 12.39 22.81 -2.65
C PRO A 2 11.31 21.72 -2.52
N ILE A 3 11.74 20.48 -2.32
CA ILE A 3 10.83 19.41 -1.92
C ILE A 3 10.36 19.81 -0.52
N PRO A 4 9.05 19.94 -0.26
CA PRO A 4 8.57 20.23 1.09
C PRO A 4 9.12 19.14 2.01
N ASP A 5 9.72 19.56 3.12
CA ASP A 5 10.30 18.68 4.12
C ASP A 5 9.16 17.78 4.65
N ASP A 6 9.00 16.58 4.10
CA ASP A 6 8.03 15.56 4.52
C ASP A 6 8.30 15.13 6.00
N ALA A 7 9.36 15.64 6.62
CA ALA A 7 9.69 15.48 8.03
C ALA A 7 8.85 16.38 8.95
N ASP A 8 8.17 17.41 8.44
CA ASP A 8 7.24 18.19 9.26
C ASP A 8 5.95 17.38 9.52
N PRO A 9 5.63 17.08 10.79
CA PRO A 9 4.51 16.21 11.13
C PRO A 9 3.16 16.83 10.75
N ASP A 10 3.01 18.15 10.78
CA ASP A 10 1.76 18.83 10.40
C ASP A 10 1.52 18.76 8.89
N ILE A 11 2.57 18.91 8.07
CA ILE A 11 2.50 18.73 6.61
C ILE A 11 2.11 17.28 6.28
N LEU A 12 2.75 16.31 6.93
CA LEU A 12 2.45 14.89 6.75
C LEU A 12 0.99 14.55 7.11
N ILE A 13 0.52 15.02 8.27
CA ILE A 13 -0.87 14.79 8.72
C ILE A 13 -1.85 15.42 7.72
N SER A 14 -1.60 16.65 7.28
CA SER A 14 -2.45 17.34 6.31
C SER A 14 -2.54 16.59 4.98
N ARG A 15 -1.41 16.06 4.50
CA ARG A 15 -1.34 15.24 3.28
C ARG A 15 -2.10 13.93 3.42
N LEU A 16 -1.91 13.20 4.52
CA LEU A 16 -2.55 11.91 4.77
C LEU A 16 -4.06 12.04 5.09
N ALA A 17 -4.52 13.21 5.53
CA ALA A 17 -5.94 13.51 5.69
C ALA A 17 -6.67 13.73 4.35
N GLY A 18 -5.95 14.09 3.27
CA GLY A 18 -6.52 14.42 1.97
C GLY A 18 -7.46 13.35 1.40
N PRO A 19 -7.06 12.06 1.38
CA PRO A 19 -7.90 10.96 0.92
C PRO A 19 -9.06 10.57 1.86
N LEU A 20 -9.12 11.10 3.07
CA LEU A 20 -10.18 10.80 4.03
C LEU A 20 -11.44 11.62 3.75
N ALA A 21 -12.59 11.07 4.13
CA ALA A 21 -13.86 11.78 4.09
C ALA A 21 -13.77 13.07 4.93
N PRO A 22 -14.37 14.20 4.49
CA PRO A 22 -14.24 15.49 5.19
C PRO A 22 -14.62 15.44 6.68
N ALA A 23 -15.60 14.61 7.05
CA ALA A 23 -16.05 14.43 8.43
C ALA A 23 -14.97 13.79 9.33
N ASP A 24 -14.12 12.92 8.79
CA ASP A 24 -13.14 12.16 9.54
C ASP A 24 -11.80 12.88 9.69
N ARG A 25 -11.53 13.91 8.86
CA ARG A 25 -10.25 14.62 8.85
C ARG A 25 -9.89 15.24 10.20
N ALA A 26 -10.87 15.82 10.90
CA ALA A 26 -10.64 16.43 12.20
C ALA A 26 -10.35 15.39 13.29
N ALA A 27 -11.06 14.25 13.27
CA ALA A 27 -10.83 13.15 14.21
C ALA A 27 -9.45 12.51 13.97
N PHE A 28 -9.10 12.26 12.70
CA PHE A 28 -7.80 11.77 12.29
C PHE A 28 -6.66 12.69 12.74
N ARG A 29 -6.77 14.01 12.49
CA ARG A 29 -5.73 14.98 12.88
C ARG A 29 -5.47 14.93 14.39
N ARG A 30 -6.51 14.98 15.21
CA ARG A 30 -6.38 14.89 16.67
C ARG A 30 -5.73 13.59 17.12
N ALA A 31 -6.14 12.46 16.54
CA ALA A 31 -5.57 11.15 16.86
C ALA A 31 -4.10 11.04 16.43
N ALA A 32 -3.72 11.68 15.32
CA ALA A 32 -2.34 11.72 14.85
C ALA A 32 -1.46 12.56 15.76
N GLU A 33 -1.90 13.77 16.12
CA GLU A 33 -1.21 14.64 17.09
C GLU A 33 -1.02 13.91 18.43
N GLU A 34 -2.07 13.27 18.95
CA GLU A 34 -1.99 12.48 20.18
C GLU A 34 -0.98 11.32 20.05
N ALA A 35 -0.99 10.59 18.95
CA ALA A 35 -0.06 9.49 18.71
C ALA A 35 1.40 9.94 18.72
N LEU A 36 1.70 11.12 18.15
CA LEU A 36 3.05 11.67 18.11
C LEU A 36 3.50 12.21 19.47
N THR A 37 2.59 12.75 20.29
CA THR A 37 2.93 13.21 21.64
C THR A 37 3.31 12.07 22.60
N ARG A 38 2.86 10.84 22.35
CA ARG A 38 3.14 9.68 23.21
C ARG A 38 4.58 9.18 23.11
N VAL A 39 5.30 9.48 22.03
CA VAL A 39 6.68 9.03 21.81
C VAL A 39 7.53 10.20 21.29
N PRO A 40 8.19 10.96 22.19
CA PRO A 40 8.83 12.24 21.86
C PRO A 40 10.12 12.15 21.01
N CYS A 41 10.50 10.96 20.51
CA CYS A 41 11.77 10.72 19.82
C CYS A 41 11.64 9.77 18.62
N MET A 42 10.54 9.87 17.87
CA MET A 42 10.43 9.17 16.60
C MET A 42 11.29 9.83 15.52
N GLY A 43 12.10 9.02 14.82
CA GLY A 43 12.67 9.44 13.55
C GLY A 43 11.58 9.58 12.49
N GLU A 44 11.85 10.35 11.43
CA GLU A 44 10.90 10.65 10.33
C GLU A 44 10.16 9.41 9.79
N GLY A 45 10.89 8.32 9.52
CA GLY A 45 10.28 7.08 9.04
C GLY A 45 9.34 6.40 10.03
N ALA A 46 9.53 6.59 11.34
CA ALA A 46 8.64 6.09 12.38
C ALA A 46 7.38 6.96 12.48
N VAL A 47 7.53 8.29 12.40
CA VAL A 47 6.41 9.25 12.31
C VAL A 47 5.52 8.89 11.13
N TYR A 48 6.10 8.71 9.92
CA TYR A 48 5.36 8.30 8.74
C TYR A 48 4.56 7.01 8.95
N ARG A 49 5.21 5.96 9.46
CA ARG A 49 4.55 4.66 9.68
C ARG A 49 3.42 4.76 10.70
N ALA A 50 3.59 5.51 11.79
CA ALA A 50 2.57 5.69 12.80
C ALA A 50 1.32 6.38 12.22
N VAL A 51 1.50 7.50 11.51
CA VAL A 51 0.40 8.27 10.92
C VAL A 51 -0.25 7.52 9.75
N ALA A 52 0.52 6.82 8.92
CA ALA A 52 0.00 6.03 7.80
C ALA A 52 -0.86 4.83 8.26
N VAL A 53 -0.44 4.13 9.32
CA VAL A 53 -1.24 3.06 9.93
C VAL A 53 -2.55 3.62 10.49
N LEU A 54 -2.48 4.78 11.16
CA LEU A 54 -3.67 5.44 11.66
C LEU A 54 -4.62 5.85 10.53
N GLN A 55 -4.11 6.44 9.45
CA GLN A 55 -4.88 6.86 8.29
C GLN A 55 -5.66 5.69 7.68
N ARG A 56 -5.04 4.51 7.60
CA ARG A 56 -5.67 3.31 7.05
C ARG A 56 -6.87 2.84 7.87
N ASN A 57 -6.91 3.14 9.17
CA ASN A 57 -8.06 2.81 10.02
C ASN A 57 -9.23 3.78 9.83
N TYR A 58 -8.99 4.99 9.35
CA TYR A 58 -10.04 5.97 9.00
C TYR A 58 -10.47 5.87 7.54
N PHE A 59 -9.65 5.27 6.68
CA PHE A 59 -9.94 5.17 5.27
C PHE A 59 -11.07 4.16 5.01
N VAL A 60 -12.22 4.66 4.58
CA VAL A 60 -13.32 3.84 4.08
C VAL A 60 -13.17 3.71 2.57
N PRO A 61 -12.83 2.52 2.04
CA PRO A 61 -12.78 2.32 0.60
C PRO A 61 -14.19 2.55 0.02
N PRO A 62 -14.30 3.18 -1.16
CA PRO A 62 -15.58 3.28 -1.84
C PRO A 62 -16.12 1.87 -2.15
N ASP A 63 -17.42 1.68 -2.01
CA ASP A 63 -18.15 0.41 -2.26
C ASP A 63 -18.22 0.05 -3.76
N ASP A 64 -17.38 0.68 -4.60
CA ASP A 64 -17.40 0.49 -6.03
C ASP A 64 -16.88 -0.91 -6.37
N TYR A 65 -17.82 -1.80 -6.67
CA TYR A 65 -17.60 -3.17 -7.11
C TYR A 65 -16.69 -3.27 -8.35
N ARG A 66 -16.48 -2.17 -9.09
CA ARG A 66 -15.54 -2.11 -10.20
C ARG A 66 -14.07 -2.11 -9.78
N ALA A 67 -13.77 -1.77 -8.52
CA ALA A 67 -12.43 -1.89 -7.94
C ALA A 67 -12.15 -3.29 -7.38
N HIS A 68 -13.14 -4.19 -7.39
CA HIS A 68 -12.93 -5.59 -7.06
C HIS A 68 -12.25 -6.28 -8.25
N TRP A 69 -10.92 -6.37 -8.20
CA TRP A 69 -10.19 -7.21 -9.15
C TRP A 69 -10.50 -8.67 -8.83
N ASP A 70 -11.49 -9.25 -9.51
CA ASP A 70 -11.80 -10.66 -9.37
C ASP A 70 -10.80 -11.50 -10.18
N ILE A 71 -9.75 -11.95 -9.49
CA ILE A 71 -8.72 -12.80 -10.10
C ILE A 71 -9.30 -14.14 -10.59
N ALA A 72 -10.42 -14.60 -10.01
CA ALA A 72 -11.05 -15.85 -10.42
C ALA A 72 -11.73 -15.69 -11.79
N ASP A 73 -12.34 -14.53 -12.06
CA ASP A 73 -12.95 -14.21 -13.36
C ASP A 73 -11.90 -14.13 -14.48
N GLU A 74 -10.74 -13.49 -14.22
CA GLU A 74 -9.66 -13.39 -15.21
C GLU A 74 -8.98 -14.75 -15.49
N ILE A 75 -8.74 -15.55 -14.45
CA ILE A 75 -8.12 -16.88 -14.58
C ILE A 75 -9.07 -17.88 -15.24
N SER A 76 -10.39 -17.76 -15.01
CA SER A 76 -11.40 -18.63 -15.63
C SER A 76 -11.58 -18.30 -17.12
N SER A 77 -11.47 -17.02 -17.49
CA SER A 77 -11.65 -16.55 -18.87
C SER A 77 -10.47 -16.87 -19.79
N ARG A 78 -9.27 -17.15 -19.23
CA ARG A 78 -8.06 -17.43 -20.01
C ARG A 78 -7.55 -18.85 -19.76
N PRO A 79 -7.56 -19.73 -20.78
CA PRO A 79 -6.91 -21.03 -20.64
C PRO A 79 -5.42 -20.83 -20.36
N SER A 80 -4.96 -21.29 -19.19
CA SER A 80 -3.56 -21.19 -18.79
C SER A 80 -2.67 -21.98 -19.76
N LYS A 81 -1.75 -21.28 -20.44
CA LYS A 81 -0.77 -21.89 -21.35
C LYS A 81 0.09 -22.96 -20.67
N LEU A 82 0.28 -22.87 -19.35
CA LEU A 82 1.01 -23.87 -18.56
C LEU A 82 0.26 -25.20 -18.43
N LYS A 83 -1.08 -25.17 -18.41
CA LYS A 83 -1.92 -26.37 -18.32
C LYS A 83 -2.29 -26.94 -19.69
N ALA A 84 -2.32 -26.09 -20.72
CA ALA A 84 -2.71 -26.46 -22.07
C ALA A 84 -1.57 -27.07 -22.91
N ALA A 85 -0.31 -26.73 -22.60
CA ALA A 85 0.85 -27.29 -23.29
C ALA A 85 1.28 -28.63 -22.66
N PRO A 86 1.81 -29.58 -23.46
CA PRO A 86 2.44 -30.77 -22.93
C PRO A 86 3.62 -30.38 -22.01
N PRO A 87 3.92 -31.16 -20.95
CA PRO A 87 5.05 -30.91 -20.07
C PRO A 87 6.34 -30.76 -20.86
N ILE A 88 7.11 -29.71 -20.57
CA ILE A 88 8.44 -29.54 -21.16
C ILE A 88 9.37 -30.56 -20.50
N GLU A 89 9.91 -31.50 -21.28
CA GLU A 89 10.94 -32.41 -20.79
C GLU A 89 12.17 -31.62 -20.34
N HIS A 90 12.65 -31.94 -19.14
CA HIS A 90 13.91 -31.39 -18.60
C HIS A 90 15.10 -31.94 -19.41
N VAL A 91 15.50 -31.22 -20.45
CA VAL A 91 16.75 -31.52 -21.17
C VAL A 91 17.91 -31.19 -20.23
N ARG A 92 18.56 -32.23 -19.68
CA ARG A 92 19.82 -32.07 -18.94
C ARG A 92 20.91 -31.70 -19.93
N TYR A 93 21.32 -30.44 -19.96
CA TYR A 93 22.50 -30.03 -20.70
C TYR A 93 23.75 -30.70 -20.10
N ARG A 94 24.30 -31.69 -20.81
CA ARG A 94 25.62 -32.24 -20.55
C ARG A 94 26.65 -31.23 -21.05
N ARG A 95 27.28 -30.51 -20.13
CA ARG A 95 28.43 -29.64 -20.40
C ARG A 95 29.55 -30.52 -20.98
N GLN A 96 29.83 -30.41 -22.28
CA GLN A 96 31.06 -30.94 -22.86
C GLN A 96 32.19 -30.00 -22.43
N GLU A 97 32.98 -30.45 -21.46
CA GLU A 97 34.29 -29.88 -21.19
C GLU A 97 35.23 -30.30 -22.32
N ARG A 98 35.89 -29.31 -22.92
CA ARG A 98 37.03 -29.47 -23.83
C ARG A 98 38.31 -29.19 -23.06
#